data_AF-A0A317U963-F1
#
_entry.id   AF-A0A317U963-F1
#
_cell.length_a   1.000
_cell.length_b   1.000
_cell.length_c   1.000
_cell.angle_alpha   90.00
_cell.angle_beta   90.00
_cell.angle_gamma   90.00
#
_symmetry.space_group_name_H-M   'P 1'
#
loop_
_entity.id
_entity.type
_entity.pdbx_description
1 polymer ?
#
loop_
_entity_poly.entity_id
_entity_poly.type
_entity_poly.pdbx_seq_one_letter_code
_entity_poly.pdbx_strand_id
1 'polypeptide(L)' 'MKFKVYVTKVHSVEVLRNGIIGICCDTIEGTPLKNQVLFLNKRMYKMVKKRKYFYLPPGTV' A
#
# COMPACT_ATOMS: atom_id res chain seq x y z
N MET A 1 -11.77 11.20 -8.28
CA MET A 1 -10.70 10.38 -8.89
C MET A 1 -10.19 9.39 -7.86
N LYS A 2 -9.83 8.15 -8.24
CA LYS A 2 -9.17 7.20 -7.32
C LYS A 2 -7.66 7.42 -7.41
N PHE A 3 -7.01 7.72 -6.28
CA PHE A 3 -5.56 7.91 -6.24
C PHE A 3 -4.85 6.55 -6.37
N LYS A 4 -3.95 6.43 -7.34
CA LYS A 4 -3.21 5.20 -7.62
C LYS A 4 -1.83 5.31 -6.99
N VAL A 5 -1.59 4.53 -5.95
CA VAL A 5 -0.31 4.48 -5.25
C VAL A 5 0.51 3.32 -5.79
N TYR A 6 1.68 3.60 -6.34
CA TYR A 6 2.62 2.58 -6.79
C TYR A 6 3.56 2.19 -5.66
N VAL A 7 3.76 0.89 -5.49
CA VAL A 7 4.66 0.31 -4.48
C VAL A 7 5.88 -0.24 -5.21
N THR A 8 7.05 0.32 -4.94
CA THR A 8 8.29 -0.05 -5.65
C THR A 8 9.02 -1.18 -4.94
N LYS A 9 9.17 -1.08 -3.62
CA LYS A 9 9.86 -2.06 -2.79
C LYS A 9 9.10 -2.29 -1.50
N VAL A 10 8.89 -3.55 -1.13
CA VAL A 10 8.30 -3.94 0.15
C VAL A 10 9.42 -4.45 1.04
N HIS A 11 9.58 -3.84 2.21
CA HIS A 11 10.62 -4.17 3.19
C HIS A 11 10.10 -5.19 4.20
N SER A 12 8.88 -5.00 4.70
CA SER A 12 8.23 -5.93 5.63
C SER A 12 6.73 -5.96 5.44
N VAL A 13 6.11 -7.05 5.89
CA VAL A 13 4.66 -7.27 5.86
C VAL A 13 4.24 -7.85 7.20
N GLU A 14 3.28 -7.22 7.85
CA GLU A 14 2.69 -7.66 9.11
C GLU A 14 1.20 -7.87 8.95
N VAL A 15 0.68 -8.99 9.44
CA VAL A 15 -0.76 -9.26 9.45
C VAL A 15 -1.31 -8.90 10.81
N LEU A 16 -2.12 -7.85 10.85
CA LEU A 16 -2.75 -7.36 12.06
C LEU A 16 -4.07 -8.11 12.32
N ARG A 17 -4.56 -8.00 13.56
CA ARG A 17 -5.89 -8.50 13.93
C ARG A 17 -6.95 -7.85 13.03
N ASN A 18 -8.00 -8.60 12.73
CA ASN A 18 -9.10 -8.22 11.80
C ASN A 18 -8.76 -8.25 10.30
N GLY A 19 -7.64 -8.87 9.90
CA GLY A 19 -7.33 -9.08 8.48
C GLY A 19 -6.83 -7.84 7.74
N ILE A 20 -6.39 -6.84 8.50
CA ILE A 20 -5.59 -5.70 8.03
C ILE A 20 -4.14 -6.18 7.87
N ILE A 21 -3.47 -5.72 6.82
CA ILE A 21 -2.09 -6.06 6.49
C ILE A 21 -1.31 -4.75 6.48
N GLY A 22 -0.42 -4.57 7.46
CA GLY A 22 0.57 -3.50 7.46
C GLY A 22 1.69 -3.86 6.51
N ILE A 23 2.07 -2.95 5.62
CA ILE A 23 3.25 -3.10 4.77
C ILE A 23 4.18 -1.91 5.00
N CYS A 24 5.47 -2.19 5.24
CA CYS A 24 6.50 -1.17 5.15
C CYS A 24 7.07 -1.19 3.74
N CYS A 25 6.95 -0.10 3.01
CA CYS A 25 7.32 -0.05 1.61
C CYS A 25 7.74 1.34 1.14
N ASP A 26 8.41 1.36 0.01
CA ASP A 26 8.66 2.58 -0.75
C ASP A 26 7.53 2.78 -1.76
N THR A 27 7.01 3.99 -1.85
CA THR A 27 5.95 4.38 -2.78
C THR A 27 6.41 5.46 -3.75
N ILE A 28 5.78 5.49 -4.92
CA ILE A 28 5.90 6.61 -5.86
C ILE A 28 4.50 7.22 -5.97
N GLU A 29 4.32 8.36 -5.30
CA GLU A 29 3.10 9.17 -5.39
C GLU A 29 3.51 10.60 -5.73
N GLY A 30 3.89 10.81 -7.00
CA GLY A 30 4.56 12.04 -7.45
C GLY A 30 6.02 12.06 -7.02
N THR A 31 6.28 12.24 -5.72
CA THR A 31 7.61 12.09 -5.13
C THR A 31 7.83 10.67 -4.59
N PRO A 32 9.06 10.13 -4.68
CA PRO A 32 9.38 8.85 -4.08
C PRO A 32 9.42 9.01 -2.55
N LEU A 33 8.49 8.36 -1.87
CA LEU A 33 8.47 8.28 -0.41
C LEU A 33 9.06 6.94 0.02
N LYS A 34 10.05 6.97 0.90
CA LYS A 34 10.71 5.77 1.42
C LYS A 34 10.18 5.42 2.81
N ASN A 35 10.21 4.13 3.15
CA ASN A 35 9.82 3.62 4.48
C ASN A 35 8.40 4.03 4.92
N GLN A 36 7.45 4.08 3.98
CA GLN A 36 6.05 4.33 4.29
C GLN A 36 5.41 3.07 4.86
N VAL A 37 4.63 3.24 5.93
CA VAL A 37 3.82 2.17 6.50
C VAL A 37 2.39 2.33 6.02
N LEU A 38 1.90 1.36 5.26
CA LEU A 38 0.55 1.35 4.71
C LEU A 38 -0.28 0.23 5.32
N PHE A 39 -1.51 0.55 5.68
CA PHE A 39 -2.47 -0.44 6.17
C PHE A 39 -3.44 -0.80 5.04
N LEU A 40 -3.36 -2.05 4.59
CA LEU A 40 -4.11 -2.56 3.46
C LEU A 40 -5.06 -3.65 3.91
N ASN A 41 -6.25 -3.71 3.31
CA ASN A 41 -7.06 -4.93 3.42
C ASN A 41 -6.50 -6.04 2.51
N LYS A 42 -6.97 -7.29 2.72
CA LYS A 42 -6.56 -8.45 1.90
C LYS A 42 -6.69 -8.23 0.39
N ARG A 43 -7.70 -7.48 -0.07
CA ARG A 43 -7.94 -7.21 -1.50
C ARG A 43 -6.88 -6.27 -2.07
N MET A 44 -6.58 -5.19 -1.36
CA MET A 44 -5.56 -4.21 -1.74
C MET A 44 -4.17 -4.84 -1.69
N TYR A 45 -3.86 -5.63 -0.68
CA TYR A 45 -2.58 -6.35 -0.60
C TYR A 45 -2.38 -7.32 -1.77
N LYS A 46 -3.42 -8.09 -2.16
CA LYS A 46 -3.36 -8.95 -3.36
C LYS A 46 -3.09 -8.14 -4.63
N MET A 47 -3.65 -6.93 -4.74
CA MET A 47 -3.35 -6.03 -5.85
C MET A 47 -1.89 -5.55 -5.84
N VAL A 48 -1.36 -5.14 -4.69
CA VAL A 48 0.05 -4.77 -4.56
C VAL A 48 0.96 -5.93 -4.96
N LYS A 49 0.69 -7.16 -4.49
CA LYS A 49 1.47 -8.34 -4.83
C LYS A 49 1.43 -8.67 -6.34
N LYS A 50 0.27 -8.52 -7.00
CA LYS A 50 0.10 -8.87 -8.42
C LYS A 50 0.53 -7.76 -9.38
N ARG A 51 0.31 -6.49 -9.00
CA ARG A 51 0.37 -5.34 -9.92
C ARG A 51 1.29 -4.22 -9.45
N LYS A 52 1.89 -4.31 -8.25
CA LYS A 52 2.74 -3.27 -7.65
C LYS A 52 2.06 -1.91 -7.48
N TYR A 53 0.74 -1.89 -7.37
CA TYR A 53 -0.02 -0.68 -7.05
C TYR A 53 -1.33 -1.02 -6.35
N PHE A 54 -1.90 -0.03 -5.68
CA PHE A 54 -3.27 -0.07 -5.16
C PHE A 54 -3.97 1.27 -5.34
N TYR A 55 -5.28 1.29 -5.06
CA TYR A 55 -6.07 2.52 -5.09
C TYR A 55 -6.43 2.93 -3.67
N LEU A 56 -6.11 4.17 -3.30
CA LEU A 56 -6.65 4.77 -2.10
C LEU A 56 -8.08 5.24 -2.35
N PRO A 57 -9.02 4.98 -1.42
CA PRO A 57 -10.33 5.58 -1.49
C PRO A 57 -10.22 7.11 -1.30
N PRO A 58 -11.06 7.90 -1.98
CA PRO A 58 -11.09 9.35 -1.80
C PRO A 58 -11.41 9.69 -0.34
N GLY A 59 -10.69 10.66 0.24
CA GLY A 59 -10.84 11.07 1.65
C GLY A 59 -9.87 10.41 2.63
N THR A 60 -8.89 9.65 2.15
CA THR A 60 -7.81 9.07 2.97
C THR A 60 -6.56 9.96 2.86
N VAL A 61 -6.55 11.09 3.58
CA VAL A 61 -5.35 11.93 3.83
C VAL A 61 -5.45 12.44 5.26
#